data_AF-A0A1V2H5V3-F1
#
_entry.id   AF-A0A1V2H5V3-F1
#
_cell.length_a   1.000
_cell.length_b   1.000
_cell.length_c   1.000
_cell.angle_alpha   90.00
_cell.angle_beta   90.00
_cell.angle_gamma   90.00
#
_symmetry.space_group_name_H-M   'P 1'
#
loop_
_entity.id
_entity.type
_entity.pdbx_description
1 polymer ?
#
loop_
_entity_poly.entity_id
_entity_poly.type
_entity_poly.pdbx_seq_one_letter_code
_entity_poly.pdbx_strand_id
1 'polypeptide(L)' 'MTIPEFRSYIASLFQDGMSWENYGRWHLDHIRPLIAFDLTDPAQAKAACHYTNLRPLWALENQRKHGKVLEAI' A
#
# COMPACT_ATOMS: atom_id res chain seq x y z
N MET A 1 -13.74 1.35 9.45
CA MET A 1 -13.06 0.08 9.19
C MET A 1 -12.36 -0.36 10.46
N THR A 2 -12.60 -1.58 10.91
CA THR A 2 -11.94 -2.22 12.06
C THR A 2 -10.63 -2.89 11.63
N ILE A 3 -9.80 -3.31 12.60
CA ILE A 3 -8.55 -4.04 12.30
C ILE A 3 -8.81 -5.36 11.54
N PRO A 4 -9.80 -6.20 11.91
CA PRO A 4 -10.12 -7.41 11.14
C PRO A 4 -10.59 -7.13 9.71
N GLU A 5 -11.41 -6.09 9.52
CA GLU A 5 -11.85 -5.67 8.19
C GLU A 5 -10.66 -5.22 7.33
N PHE A 6 -9.74 -4.44 7.90
CA PHE A 6 -8.54 -4.00 7.20
C PHE A 6 -7.63 -5.17 6.80
N ARG A 7 -7.41 -6.12 7.71
CA ARG A 7 -6.63 -7.33 7.40
C ARG A 7 -7.30 -8.15 6.30
N SER A 8 -8.62 -8.24 6.29
CA SER A 8 -9.36 -8.96 5.24
C SER A 8 -9.25 -8.23 3.89
N TYR A 9 -9.36 -6.90 3.90
CA TYR A 9 -9.19 -6.07 2.71
C TYR A 9 -7.79 -6.17 2.11
N ILE A 10 -6.73 -6.09 2.93
CA ILE A 10 -5.36 -6.24 2.44
C ILE A 10 -5.10 -7.65 1.92
N ALA A 11 -5.61 -8.68 2.60
CA ALA A 11 -5.48 -10.06 2.15
C ALA A 11 -6.19 -10.31 0.81
N SER A 12 -7.31 -9.64 0.54
CA SER A 12 -8.01 -9.76 -0.75
C SER A 12 -7.25 -9.10 -1.91
N LEU A 13 -6.20 -8.33 -1.63
CA LEU A 13 -5.31 -7.72 -2.63
C LEU A 13 -4.00 -8.50 -2.81
N PHE A 14 -3.81 -9.63 -2.12
CA PHE A 14 -2.60 -10.45 -2.23
C PHE A 14 -2.41 -10.98 -3.65
N GLN A 15 -1.17 -10.87 -4.12
CA GLN A 15 -0.71 -11.49 -5.35
C GLN A 15 -0.27 -12.94 -5.09
N ASP A 16 -0.04 -13.70 -6.16
CA ASP A 16 0.41 -15.09 -6.08
C ASP A 16 1.60 -15.26 -5.13
N GLY A 17 1.41 -16.10 -4.12
CA GLY A 17 2.43 -16.41 -3.12
C GLY A 17 2.51 -15.44 -1.93
N MET A 18 1.72 -14.37 -1.87
CA MET A 18 1.63 -13.50 -0.69
C MET A 18 0.76 -14.14 0.39
N SER A 19 1.17 -14.01 1.65
CA SER A 19 0.38 -14.41 2.80
C SER A 19 0.75 -13.57 4.04
N TRP A 20 -0.04 -13.63 5.11
CA TRP A 20 0.31 -12.92 6.34
C TRP A 20 1.57 -13.50 7.00
N GLU A 21 1.83 -14.79 6.81
CA GLU A 21 2.98 -15.53 7.36
C GLU A 21 4.31 -15.08 6.72
N ASN A 22 4.27 -14.55 5.50
CA ASN A 22 5.45 -14.08 4.80
C ASN A 22 5.56 -12.55 4.69
N TYR A 23 4.83 -11.83 5.55
CA TYR A 23 5.01 -10.40 5.73
C TYR A 23 6.49 -10.06 5.99
N GLY A 24 7.00 -9.02 5.33
CA GLY A 24 8.43 -8.71 5.23
C GLY A 24 9.06 -9.17 3.91
N ARG A 25 8.49 -10.18 3.23
CA ARG A 25 8.77 -10.43 1.80
C ARG A 25 7.98 -9.46 0.92
N TRP A 26 6.76 -9.13 1.34
CA TRP A 26 5.97 -8.01 0.84
C TRP A 26 5.83 -6.93 1.91
N HIS A 27 5.57 -5.71 1.47
CA HIS A 27 5.38 -4.52 2.30
C HIS A 27 4.01 -3.91 2.04
N LEU A 28 3.50 -3.19 3.04
CA LEU A 28 2.36 -2.32 2.87
C LEU A 28 2.81 -1.05 2.13
N ASP A 29 2.41 -0.91 0.88
CA ASP A 29 2.79 0.19 -0.02
C ASP A 29 1.64 1.18 -0.20
N HIS A 30 1.99 2.44 -0.43
CA HIS A 30 1.04 3.49 -0.81
C HIS A 30 0.94 3.53 -2.34
N ILE A 31 -0.19 3.14 -2.94
CA ILE A 31 -0.42 3.12 -4.40
C ILE A 31 0.05 4.42 -5.04
N ARG A 32 -0.54 5.55 -4.60
CA ARG A 32 0.03 6.88 -4.80
C ARG A 32 0.99 7.17 -3.64
N PRO A 33 2.27 7.41 -3.90
CA PRO A 33 3.29 7.57 -2.87
C PRO A 33 3.07 8.86 -2.07
N LEU A 34 3.50 8.87 -0.80
CA LEU A 34 3.35 10.01 0.10
C LEU A 34 3.93 11.31 -0.47
N ILE A 35 5.05 11.23 -1.20
CA ILE A 35 5.70 12.39 -1.83
C ILE A 35 4.82 13.10 -2.87
N ALA A 36 3.76 12.45 -3.36
CA ALA A 36 2.83 13.04 -4.30
C ALA A 36 1.70 13.84 -3.62
N PHE A 37 1.61 13.86 -2.29
CA PHE A 37 0.60 14.58 -1.53
C PHE A 37 1.22 15.76 -0.76
N ASP A 38 0.44 16.81 -0.56
CA ASP A 38 0.72 17.79 0.49
C ASP A 38 0.19 17.28 1.82
N LEU A 39 1.08 16.82 2.70
CA LEU A 39 0.70 16.26 4.00
C LEU A 39 0.38 17.33 5.05
N THR A 40 0.57 18.62 4.73
CA THR A 40 0.13 19.73 5.60
C THR A 40 -1.36 20.00 5.44
N ASP A 41 -1.95 19.62 4.31
CA ASP A 41 -3.38 19.63 4.05
C ASP A 41 -4.04 18.37 4.68
N PRO A 42 -4.93 18.52 5.68
CA PRO A 42 -5.59 17.40 6.34
C PRO A 42 -6.41 16.51 5.40
N ALA A 43 -6.99 17.07 4.33
CA ALA A 43 -7.76 16.30 3.36
C ALA A 43 -6.85 15.38 2.54
N GLN A 44 -5.69 15.89 2.13
CA GLN A 44 -4.69 15.11 1.41
C GLN A 44 -3.98 14.09 2.31
N ALA A 45 -3.65 14.43 3.55
CA ALA A 45 -3.13 13.47 4.52
C ALA A 45 -4.12 12.32 4.77
N LYS A 46 -5.41 12.63 4.89
CA LYS A 46 -6.46 11.61 5.03
C LYS A 46 -6.57 10.72 3.79
N ALA A 47 -6.46 11.30 2.59
CA ALA A 47 -6.47 10.55 1.34
C ALA A 47 -5.22 9.66 1.19
N ALA A 48 -4.05 10.17 1.57
CA ALA A 48 -2.78 9.45 1.52
C ALA A 48 -2.82 8.20 2.40
N CYS A 49 -3.34 8.33 3.62
CA CYS A 49 -3.44 7.24 4.59
C CYS A 49 -4.74 6.41 4.50
N HIS A 50 -5.61 6.70 3.51
CA HIS A 50 -6.85 5.94 3.35
C HIS A 50 -6.54 4.52 2.86
N TYR A 51 -7.29 3.53 3.36
CA TYR A 51 -7.03 2.12 3.05
C TYR A 51 -7.09 1.81 1.55
N THR A 52 -7.88 2.56 0.78
CA THR A 52 -7.95 2.44 -0.69
C THR A 52 -6.69 2.91 -1.42
N ASN A 53 -5.79 3.66 -0.75
CA ASN A 53 -4.48 4.03 -1.26
C ASN A 53 -3.39 3.05 -0.77
N LEU A 54 -3.74 1.99 -0.05
CA LEU A 54 -2.79 0.99 0.44
C LEU A 54 -2.93 -0.31 -0.34
N ARG A 55 -1.81 -0.99 -0.55
CA ARG A 55 -1.77 -2.34 -1.14
C ARG A 55 -0.64 -3.17 -0.57
N PRO A 56 -0.73 -4.50 -0.62
CA PRO A 56 0.44 -5.35 -0.52
C PRO A 56 1.28 -5.21 -1.82
N LEU A 57 2.59 -5.09 -1.68
CA LEU A 57 3.52 -5.06 -2.81
C LEU A 57 4.80 -5.81 -2.43
N TRP A 58 5.38 -6.60 -3.33
CA TRP A 58 6.63 -7.29 -3.02
C TRP A 58 7.73 -6.28 -2.66
N ALA A 59 8.56 -6.61 -1.66
CA ALA A 59 9.56 -5.69 -1.12
C ALA A 59 10.50 -5.17 -2.23
N LEU A 60 10.89 -6.05 -3.16
CA LEU A 60 11.73 -5.71 -4.31
C LEU A 60 11.04 -4.73 -5.26
N GLU A 61 9.75 -4.92 -5.54
CA GLU A 61 8.97 -4.01 -6.39
C GLU A 61 8.81 -2.65 -5.71
N ASN A 62 8.53 -2.64 -4.41
CA ASN A 62 8.43 -1.41 -3.62
C ASN A 62 9.74 -0.63 -3.62
N GLN A 63 10.88 -1.32 -3.49
CA GLN A 63 12.20 -0.69 -3.59
C GLN A 63 12.47 -0.11 -4.98
N ARG A 64 12.14 -0.85 -6.04
CA ARG A 64 12.29 -0.40 -7.44
C ARG A 64 11.41 0.81 -7.76
N LYS A 65 10.20 0.84 -7.21
CA LYS A 65 9.24 1.94 -7.36
C LYS A 65 9.83 3.28 -6.90
N HIS A 66 10.62 3.29 -5.82
CA HIS A 66 11.33 4.47 -5.31
C HIS A 66 10.46 5.74 -5.21
N GLY A 67 9.23 5.59 -4.70
CA GLY A 67 8.30 6.72 -4.57
C GLY A 67 7.69 7.24 -5.88
N LYS A 68 7.72 6.46 -6.96
CA LYS A 68 6.98 6.71 -8.22
C LYS A 68 5.66 5.95 -8.22
N VAL A 69 4.71 6.25 -9.10
CA VAL A 69 3.55 5.37 -9.30
C VAL A 69 3.97 4.17 -10.15
N LEU A 70 3.58 2.95 -9.79
CA LEU A 70 3.74 1.82 -10.70
C LEU A 70 2.64 1.91 -11.75
N GLU A 71 3.03 2.06 -13.02
CA GLU A 71 2.11 1.89 -14.14
C GLU A 71 1.77 0.40 -14.25
N ALA A 72 0.50 0.08 -14.48
CA ALA A 72 0.12 -1.29 -14.81
C ALA A 72 0.71 -1.63 -16.18
N ILE A 73 1.44 -2.74 -16.26
CA ILE A 73 1.85 -3.34 -17.55
C ILE A 73 0.64 -4.09 -18.12
#